data_AF-D3NVE0-F1
#
_entry.id   AF-D3NVE0-F1
#
_cell.length_a   1.000
_cell.length_b   1.000
_cell.length_c   1.000
_cell.angle_alpha   90.00
_cell.angle_beta   90.00
_cell.angle_gamma   90.00
#
_symmetry.space_group_name_H-M   'P 1'
#
loop_
_entity.id
_entity.type
_entity.pdbx_description
1 polymer ?
#
loop_
_entity_poly.entity_id
_entity_poly.type
_entity_poly.pdbx_seq_one_letter_code
_entity_poly.pdbx_strand_id
1 'polypeptide(L)'
;MQVDNRILDDLARVAGGALGAFSSLREEAEGQLRAQLERVLSRMDVVSREEYEAVRAMAVKAREEQEAMAERLAALEATVASLSAATAPQPVQAATGKPGDAGTDAGSAPPTP
;
A
#
# COMPACT_ATOMS: atom_id res chain seq x y z
N MET A 1 -12.92 0.96 -82.39
CA MET A 1 -13.33 0.91 -80.97
C MET A 1 -12.40 -0.06 -80.23
N GLN A 2 -11.12 0.29 -79.98
CA GLN A 2 -10.13 -0.65 -79.38
C GLN A 2 -9.10 0.02 -78.47
N VAL A 3 -9.17 1.35 -78.28
CA VAL A 3 -8.15 2.11 -77.54
C VAL A 3 -8.47 2.18 -76.05
N ASP A 4 -9.75 2.11 -75.68
CA ASP A 4 -10.22 2.23 -74.28
C ASP A 4 -9.81 1.06 -73.38
N ASN A 5 -9.60 -0.13 -73.96
CA ASN A 5 -9.32 -1.34 -73.17
C ASN A 5 -7.86 -1.42 -72.68
N ARG A 6 -6.91 -0.77 -73.37
CA ARG A 6 -5.47 -0.85 -73.00
C ARG A 6 -5.11 0.06 -71.83
N ILE A 7 -5.68 1.26 -71.75
CA ILE A 7 -5.43 2.18 -70.63
C ILE A 7 -6.04 1.63 -69.34
N LEU A 8 -7.21 1.00 -69.43
CA LEU A 8 -7.84 0.34 -68.28
C LEU A 8 -7.06 -0.90 -67.82
N ASP A 9 -6.45 -1.67 -68.73
CA ASP A 9 -5.63 -2.84 -68.40
C ASP A 9 -4.29 -2.45 -67.73
N ASP A 10 -3.62 -1.42 -68.25
CA ASP A 10 -2.39 -0.89 -67.62
C ASP A 10 -2.68 -0.28 -66.24
N LEU A 11 -3.83 0.40 -66.08
CA LEU A 11 -4.27 0.90 -64.78
C LEU A 11 -4.61 -0.24 -63.82
N ALA A 12 -5.26 -1.31 -64.29
CA ALA A 12 -5.57 -2.47 -63.47
C ALA A 12 -4.30 -3.21 -63.03
N ARG A 13 -3.30 -3.29 -63.90
CA ARG A 13 -1.99 -3.89 -63.59
C ARG A 13 -1.20 -3.06 -62.59
N VAL A 14 -1.20 -1.73 -62.75
CA VAL A 14 -0.58 -0.81 -61.80
C VAL A 14 -1.34 -0.79 -60.48
N ALA A 15 -2.67 -0.81 -60.50
CA ALA A 15 -3.50 -0.87 -59.29
C ALA A 15 -3.28 -2.19 -58.53
N GLY A 16 -3.22 -3.32 -59.24
CA GLY A 16 -2.89 -4.62 -58.64
C GLY A 16 -1.48 -4.65 -58.02
N GLY A 17 -0.49 -4.07 -58.71
CA GLY A 17 0.87 -3.94 -58.18
C GLY A 17 1.00 -2.95 -57.01
N ALA A 18 0.28 -1.83 -57.05
CA ALA A 18 0.30 -0.79 -56.02
C ALA A 18 -0.45 -1.21 -54.76
N LEU A 19 -1.57 -1.92 -54.87
CA LEU A 19 -2.30 -2.45 -53.72
C LEU A 19 -1.45 -3.49 -52.96
N GLY A 20 -0.72 -4.35 -53.67
CA GLY A 20 0.21 -5.32 -53.06
C GLY A 20 1.42 -4.68 -52.38
N ALA A 21 2.04 -3.69 -53.01
CA ALA A 21 3.15 -2.94 -52.42
C ALA A 21 2.72 -2.07 -51.22
N PHE A 22 1.51 -1.52 -51.26
CA PHE A 22 0.95 -0.76 -50.16
C PHE A 22 0.63 -1.66 -48.95
N SER A 23 0.13 -2.88 -49.16
CA SER A 23 -0.09 -3.82 -48.06
C SER A 23 1.20 -4.22 -47.36
N SER A 24 2.31 -4.43 -48.08
CA SER A 24 3.60 -4.76 -47.46
C SER A 24 4.21 -3.57 -46.71
N LEU A 25 4.14 -2.37 -47.30
CA LEU A 25 4.58 -1.14 -46.63
C LEU A 25 3.77 -0.87 -45.35
N ARG A 26 2.47 -1.18 -45.38
CA ARG A 26 1.60 -1.06 -44.21
C ARG A 26 2.01 -2.05 -43.12
N GLU A 27 2.24 -3.32 -43.44
CA GLU A 27 2.69 -4.31 -42.46
C GLU A 27 4.04 -3.93 -41.84
N GLU A 28 4.98 -3.42 -42.63
CA GLU A 28 6.27 -2.90 -42.14
C GLU A 28 6.09 -1.69 -41.22
N ALA A 29 5.22 -0.75 -41.60
CA ALA A 29 4.91 0.44 -40.80
C ALA A 29 4.23 0.08 -39.47
N GLU A 30 3.28 -0.86 -39.48
CA GLU A 30 2.61 -1.37 -38.27
C GLU A 30 3.62 -2.04 -37.33
N GLY A 31 4.56 -2.83 -37.87
CA GLY A 31 5.65 -3.44 -37.10
C GLY A 31 6.58 -2.40 -36.46
N GLN A 32 6.97 -1.36 -37.21
CA GLN A 32 7.81 -0.28 -36.69
C GLN A 32 7.09 0.55 -35.62
N LEU A 33 5.81 0.87 -35.84
CA LEU A 33 4.97 1.57 -34.86
C LEU A 33 4.87 0.78 -33.56
N ARG A 34 4.60 -0.52 -33.63
CA ARG A 34 4.50 -1.37 -32.44
C ARG A 34 5.82 -1.43 -31.68
N ALA A 35 6.95 -1.60 -32.37
CA ALA A 35 8.26 -1.60 -31.74
C ALA A 35 8.60 -0.24 -31.09
N GLN A 36 8.15 0.87 -31.68
CA GLN A 36 8.34 2.20 -31.11
C GLN A 36 7.43 2.44 -29.90
N LEU A 37 6.18 1.98 -29.94
CA LEU A 37 5.28 2.01 -28.79
C LEU A 37 5.82 1.18 -27.62
N GLU A 38 6.26 -0.06 -27.87
CA GLU A 38 6.88 -0.93 -26.86
C GLU A 38 8.07 -0.20 -26.19
N ARG A 39 8.92 0.46 -26.99
CA ARG A 39 10.07 1.23 -26.49
C ARG A 39 9.67 2.48 -25.71
N VAL A 40 8.56 3.13 -26.06
CA VAL A 40 8.03 4.28 -25.31
C VAL A 40 7.41 3.81 -24.00
N LEU A 41 6.58 2.76 -24.05
CA LEU A 41 5.98 2.12 -22.87
C LEU A 41 7.03 1.57 -21.91
N SER A 42 8.16 1.06 -22.40
CA SER A 42 9.27 0.61 -21.54
C SER A 42 10.08 1.77 -20.95
N ARG A 43 9.97 2.98 -21.52
CA ARG A 43 10.67 4.19 -21.05
C ARG A 43 9.80 5.05 -20.15
N MET A 44 8.49 4.97 -20.34
CA MET A 44 7.53 5.48 -19.37
C MET A 44 7.53 4.49 -18.21
N ASP A 45 7.60 4.95 -16.96
CA ASP A 45 7.58 4.10 -15.76
C ASP A 45 6.19 3.46 -15.56
N VAL A 46 5.72 2.69 -16.55
CA VAL A 46 4.42 2.05 -16.55
C VAL A 46 4.55 0.75 -15.77
N VAL A 47 4.12 0.79 -14.51
CA VAL A 47 4.03 -0.41 -13.68
C VAL A 47 3.01 -1.35 -14.31
N SER A 48 3.43 -2.59 -14.60
CA SER A 48 2.52 -3.59 -15.14
C SER A 48 1.42 -3.88 -14.13
N ARG A 49 0.23 -4.25 -14.61
CA ARG A 49 -0.89 -4.56 -13.71
C ARG A 49 -0.54 -5.68 -12.73
N GLU A 50 0.25 -6.66 -13.18
CA GLU A 50 0.70 -7.79 -12.37
C GLU A 50 1.64 -7.37 -11.25
N GLU A 51 2.62 -6.50 -11.53
CA GLU A 51 3.51 -5.93 -10.52
C GLU A 51 2.73 -5.11 -9.49
N TYR A 52 1.77 -4.32 -9.94
CA TYR A 52 0.90 -3.56 -9.05
C TYR A 52 0.10 -4.49 -8.13
N GLU A 53 -0.51 -5.54 -8.67
CA GLU A 53 -1.27 -6.51 -7.87
C GLU A 53 -0.37 -7.27 -6.88
N ALA A 54 0.86 -7.62 -7.27
CA ALA A 54 1.84 -8.27 -6.40
C ALA A 54 2.27 -7.35 -5.23
N VAL A 55 2.60 -6.09 -5.51
CA VAL A 55 2.96 -5.11 -4.47
C VAL A 55 1.77 -4.79 -3.57
N ARG A 56 0.57 -4.68 -4.14
CA ARG A 56 -0.65 -4.48 -3.36
C ARG A 56 -0.91 -5.63 -2.39
N ALA A 57 -0.78 -6.87 -2.86
CA ALA A 57 -0.95 -8.05 -2.02
C ALA A 57 0.11 -8.09 -0.89
N MET A 58 1.36 -7.76 -1.20
CA MET A 58 2.42 -7.64 -0.20
C MET A 58 2.13 -6.54 0.83
N ALA A 59 1.64 -5.38 0.38
CA ALA A 59 1.30 -4.27 1.26
C ALA A 59 0.15 -4.61 2.22
N VAL A 60 -0.88 -5.31 1.73
CA VAL A 60 -1.99 -5.78 2.58
C VAL A 60 -1.48 -6.77 3.63
N LYS A 61 -0.74 -7.79 3.19
CA LYS A 61 -0.16 -8.78 4.09
C LYS A 61 0.75 -8.14 5.15
N ALA A 62 1.56 -7.17 4.76
CA ALA A 62 2.43 -6.46 5.70
C ALA A 62 1.62 -5.70 6.77
N ARG A 63 0.47 -5.11 6.43
CA ARG A 63 -0.41 -4.44 7.40
C ARG A 63 -1.03 -5.42 8.38
N GLU A 64 -1.52 -6.55 7.89
CA GLU A 64 -2.08 -7.62 8.75
C GLU A 64 -1.01 -8.17 9.71
N GLU A 65 0.20 -8.42 9.22
CA GLU A 65 1.32 -8.89 10.05
C GLU A 65 1.77 -7.83 11.06
N GLN A 66 1.72 -6.54 10.71
CA GLN A 66 2.01 -5.44 11.64
C GLN A 66 1.04 -5.40 12.82
N GLU A 67 -0.26 -5.54 12.56
CA GLU A 67 -1.28 -5.57 13.61
C GLU A 67 -1.08 -6.77 14.55
N ALA A 68 -0.88 -7.97 13.98
CA ALA A 68 -0.60 -9.17 14.76
C ALA A 68 0.68 -9.07 15.60
N MET A 69 1.73 -8.43 15.08
CA MET A 69 2.96 -8.18 15.84
C MET A 69 2.75 -7.16 16.96
N ALA A 70 1.97 -6.10 16.72
CA ALA A 70 1.65 -5.09 17.73
C ALA A 70 0.88 -5.70 18.92
N GLU A 71 -0.10 -6.56 18.65
CA GLU A 71 -0.83 -7.30 19.69
C GLU A 71 0.10 -8.18 20.53
N ARG A 72 1.00 -8.93 19.87
CA ARG A 72 1.99 -9.76 20.56
C ARG A 72 2.93 -8.91 21.41
N LEU A 73 3.41 -7.79 20.89
CA LEU A 73 4.26 -6.87 21.63
C LEU A 73 3.55 -6.35 22.89
N ALA A 74 2.31 -5.88 22.77
CA ALA A 74 1.55 -5.41 23.92
C ALA A 74 1.37 -6.50 25.00
N ALA A 75 1.11 -7.74 24.58
CA ALA A 75 1.01 -8.88 25.51
C ALA A 75 2.34 -9.21 26.21
N LEU A 76 3.46 -9.18 25.47
CA LEU A 76 4.79 -9.36 26.04
C LEU A 76 5.16 -8.22 26.98
N GLU A 77 4.90 -6.96 26.61
CA GLU A 77 5.16 -5.78 27.43
C GLU A 77 4.39 -5.84 28.75
N ALA A 78 3.10 -6.23 28.71
CA ALA A 78 2.32 -6.44 29.92
C ALA A 78 2.90 -7.56 30.80
N THR A 79 3.34 -8.66 30.20
CA THR A 79 3.98 -9.77 30.92
C THR A 79 5.27 -9.31 31.59
N VAL A 80 6.15 -8.62 30.87
CA VAL A 80 7.41 -8.07 31.41
C VAL A 80 7.12 -7.08 32.54
N ALA A 81 6.13 -6.18 32.38
CA ALA A 81 5.73 -5.25 33.42
C ALA A 81 5.30 -5.98 34.71
N SER A 82 4.46 -7.01 34.59
CA SER A 82 4.03 -7.82 35.74
C SER A 82 5.17 -8.56 36.44
N LEU A 83 6.11 -9.14 35.68
CA LEU A 83 7.28 -9.82 36.22
C LEU A 83 8.22 -8.84 36.93
N SER A 84 8.39 -7.64 36.36
CA SER A 84 9.20 -6.58 36.97
C SER A 84 8.58 -6.06 38.28
N ALA A 85 7.25 -5.92 38.33
CA ALA A 85 6.55 -5.51 39.54
C ALA A 85 6.63 -6.58 40.63
N ALA A 86 6.62 -7.87 40.26
CA ALA A 86 6.76 -8.98 41.20
C ALA A 86 8.18 -9.11 41.79
N THR A 87 9.20 -8.59 41.12
CA THR A 87 10.61 -8.62 41.58
C THR A 87 11.03 -7.35 42.34
N ALA A 88 10.20 -6.31 42.33
CA ALA A 88 10.47 -5.10 43.10
C ALA A 88 10.32 -5.36 44.62
N PRO A 89 11.28 -4.94 45.46
CA PRO A 89 11.17 -5.11 46.90
C PRO A 89 9.96 -4.34 47.41
N GLN A 90 9.03 -5.04 48.07
CA GLN A 90 7.84 -4.39 48.61
C GLN A 90 8.23 -3.26 49.57
N PRO A 91 7.59 -2.07 49.46
CA PRO A 91 7.71 -1.07 50.50
C PRO A 91 7.08 -1.68 51.74
N VAL A 92 7.91 -1.94 52.75
CA VAL A 92 7.44 -2.30 54.09
C VAL A 92 6.39 -1.26 54.49
N GLN A 93 5.13 -1.68 54.55
CA GLN A 93 4.04 -0.84 55.07
C GLN A 93 4.47 -0.44 56.48
N ALA A 94 4.87 0.82 56.62
CA ALA A 94 5.02 1.46 57.91
C ALA A 94 3.68 1.30 58.63
N ALA A 95 3.72 0.59 59.76
CA ALA A 95 2.60 0.42 60.65
C ALA A 95 2.09 1.79 61.11
N THR A 96 1.08 2.34 60.44
CA THR A 96 0.33 3.46 60.96
C THR A 96 -0.66 2.90 61.97
N GLY A 97 -0.21 2.86 63.22
CA GLY A 97 -1.03 2.51 64.36
C GLY A 97 -2.30 3.34 64.40
N LYS A 98 -3.42 2.65 64.58
CA LYS A 98 -4.69 3.23 65.00
C LYS A 98 -4.53 3.78 66.43
N PRO A 99 -4.76 5.07 66.72
CA PRO A 99 -5.07 5.48 68.07
C PRO A 99 -6.57 5.28 68.28
N GLY A 100 -6.90 4.39 69.21
CA GLY A 100 -8.24 4.29 69.78
C GLY A 100 -8.53 5.51 70.66
N ASP A 101 -9.77 5.97 70.55
CA ASP A 101 -10.59 6.71 71.50
C ASP A 101 -10.09 6.84 72.95
N ALA A 102 -10.00 8.09 73.43
CA ALA A 102 -10.39 8.49 74.79
C ALA A 102 -10.61 10.01 74.79
N GLY A 103 -11.87 10.44 74.96
CA GLY A 103 -12.24 11.86 75.02
C GLY A 103 -11.75 12.58 76.27
N THR A 104 -11.88 13.92 76.27
CA THR A 104 -12.45 14.75 77.36
C THR A 104 -12.43 16.23 76.91
N ASP A 105 -13.62 16.81 76.83
CA ASP A 105 -14.04 18.17 77.22
C ASP A 105 -13.03 19.34 77.23
N ALA A 106 -13.30 20.39 76.44
CA ALA A 106 -13.20 21.80 76.87
C ALA A 106 -13.62 22.79 75.74
N GLY A 107 -14.85 23.30 75.85
CA GLY A 107 -15.20 24.73 75.87
C GLY A 107 -14.69 25.76 74.84
N SER A 108 -15.68 26.52 74.30
CA SER A 108 -15.62 27.91 73.79
C SER A 108 -14.86 28.16 72.46
N ALA A 109 -15.34 28.92 71.47
CA ALA A 109 -16.56 29.69 71.19
C ALA A 109 -16.51 30.06 69.66
N PRO A 110 -17.58 30.60 69.04
CA PRO A 110 -17.81 30.53 67.58
C PRO A 110 -17.45 31.87 66.84
N PRO A 111 -17.93 32.19 65.62
CA PRO A 111 -17.14 32.12 64.39
C PRO A 111 -17.01 33.45 63.59
N THR A 112 -16.07 33.47 62.61
CA THR A 112 -16.12 34.20 61.30
C THR A 112 -16.07 35.74 61.33
N PRO A 113 -15.92 36.48 60.20
CA PRO A 113 -16.17 36.21 58.76
C PRO A 113 -15.12 35.36 58.03
#